data_AF-A0A7X6WKL7-F1
#
_entry.id   AF-A0A7X6WKL7-F1
#
_cell.length_a   1.000
_cell.length_b   1.000
_cell.length_c   1.000
_cell.angle_alpha   90.00
_cell.angle_beta   90.00
_cell.angle_gamma   90.00
#
_symmetry.space_group_name_H-M   'P 1'
#
loop_
_entity.id
_entity.type
_entity.pdbx_description
1 polymer ?
#
loop_
_entity_poly.entity_id
_entity_poly.type
_entity_poly.pdbx_seq_one_letter_code
_entity_poly.pdbx_strand_id
1 'polypeptide(L)'
;MTKAVALLSGGLDSQLAIRLIQDQGIEVVGVNFSSPFFGESLWVEKAAQNLGIKVHTIHFGEEYLDLLKNPRYGFGKNLNPCIDCHGLM
;
A
#
# COMPACT_ATOMS: atom_id res chain seq x y z
N MET A 1 -20.21 12.37 7.38
CA MET A 1 -19.18 11.60 8.08
C MET A 1 -17.99 11.48 7.14
N THR A 2 -16.80 11.92 7.54
CA THR A 2 -15.60 11.96 6.68
C THR A 2 -14.95 10.58 6.62
N LYS A 3 -14.53 10.16 5.43
CA LYS A 3 -13.87 8.86 5.21
C LYS A 3 -12.51 9.05 4.56
N ALA A 4 -11.56 8.18 4.87
CA ALA A 4 -10.24 8.13 4.29
C ALA A 4 -9.88 6.71 3.82
N VAL A 5 -9.02 6.65 2.81
CA VAL A 5 -8.37 5.41 2.37
C VAL A 5 -6.90 5.49 2.76
N ALA A 6 -6.37 4.41 3.35
CA ALA A 6 -4.99 4.36 3.79
C ALA A 6 -4.28 3.12 3.25
N LEU A 7 -3.04 3.30 2.79
CA LEU A 7 -2.17 2.18 2.43
C LEU A 7 -1.69 1.48 3.71
N LEU A 8 -2.00 0.19 3.85
CA LEU A 8 -1.64 -0.63 4.99
C LEU A 8 -0.65 -1.72 4.57
N SER A 9 0.63 -1.53 4.85
CA SER A 9 1.68 -2.51 4.56
C SER A 9 1.89 -3.55 5.67
N GLY A 10 1.25 -3.36 6.83
CA GLY A 10 1.49 -4.15 8.05
C GLY A 10 2.68 -3.67 8.88
N GLY A 11 3.46 -2.71 8.39
CA GLY A 11 4.52 -2.04 9.16
C GLY A 11 3.98 -1.06 10.21
N LEU A 12 4.83 -0.70 11.17
CA LEU A 12 4.47 0.22 12.26
C LEU A 12 3.99 1.59 11.75
N ASP A 13 4.69 2.16 10.77
CA ASP A 13 4.41 3.51 10.26
C ASP A 13 3.00 3.61 9.68
N SER A 14 2.59 2.63 8.87
CA SER A 14 1.24 2.60 8.28
C SER A 14 0.14 2.48 9.35
N GLN A 15 0.40 1.73 10.42
CA GLN A 15 -0.53 1.58 11.53
C GLN A 15 -0.67 2.87 12.35
N LEU A 16 0.45 3.53 12.65
CA LEU A 16 0.44 4.80 13.37
C LEU A 16 -0.24 5.90 12.54
N ALA A 17 0.02 5.95 11.23
CA ALA A 17 -0.63 6.89 10.33
C ALA A 17 -2.16 6.73 10.35
N ILE A 18 -2.67 5.49 10.26
CA ILE A 18 -4.10 5.20 10.36
C ILE A 18 -4.65 5.62 11.72
N ARG A 19 -3.95 5.29 12.81
CA ARG A 19 -4.41 5.62 14.16
C ARG A 19 -4.54 7.12 14.36
N LEU A 20 -3.57 7.90 13.89
CA LEU A 20 -3.60 9.37 13.94
C LEU A 20 -4.82 9.96 13.21
N ILE A 21 -5.26 9.33 12.11
CA ILE A 21 -6.47 9.74 11.37
C ILE A 21 -7.74 9.33 12.13
N GLN A 22 -7.77 8.13 12.74
CA GLN A 22 -8.89 7.68 13.58
C GLN A 22 -9.08 8.57 14.81
N ASP A 23 -8.00 9.02 15.45
CA ASP A 23 -8.04 9.91 16.63
C ASP A 23 -8.65 11.29 16.30
N GLN A 24 -8.73 11.64 15.01
CA GLN A 24 -9.44 12.84 14.51
C GLN A 24 -10.92 12.58 14.20
N GLY A 25 -11.44 11.39 14.49
CA GLY A 25 -12.84 11.01 14.25
C GLY A 25 -13.15 10.66 12.78
N ILE A 26 -12.15 10.33 11.98
CA ILE A 26 -12.30 9.96 10.56
C ILE A 26 -12.37 8.44 10.43
N GLU A 27 -13.34 7.95 9.66
CA GLU A 27 -13.45 6.52 9.32
C GLU A 27 -12.38 6.15 8.28
N VAL A 28 -11.60 5.10 8.55
CA VAL A 28 -10.51 4.67 7.65
C VAL A 28 -10.79 3.29 7.08
N VAL A 29 -10.59 3.14 5.78
CA VAL A 29 -10.54 1.85 5.08
C VAL A 29 -9.12 1.62 4.58
N GLY A 30 -8.55 0.45 4.89
CA GLY A 30 -7.23 0.06 4.47
C GLY A 30 -7.21 -0.51 3.05
N VAL A 31 -6.14 -0.26 2.33
CA VAL A 31 -5.79 -0.93 1.07
C VAL A 31 -4.38 -1.49 1.19
N ASN A 32 -4.21 -2.76 0.87
CA ASN A 32 -2.92 -3.41 0.78
C ASN A 32 -2.66 -3.80 -0.67
N PHE A 33 -1.47 -3.48 -1.19
CA PHE A 33 -1.07 -3.84 -2.53
C PHE A 33 -0.05 -4.97 -2.46
N SER A 34 -0.27 -6.04 -3.22
CA SER A 34 0.67 -7.15 -3.31
C SER A 34 1.12 -7.37 -4.76
N SER A 35 2.39 -7.71 -4.89
CA SER A 35 3.08 -7.93 -6.16
C SER A 35 3.96 -9.18 -6.07
N PRO A 36 4.55 -9.64 -7.19
CA PRO A 36 5.53 -10.73 -7.20
C PRO A 36 6.75 -10.48 -6.31
N PHE A 37 7.03 -9.22 -5.95
CA PHE A 37 8.20 -8.84 -5.15
C PHE A 37 7.87 -8.62 -3.67
N PHE A 38 6.61 -8.36 -3.34
CA PHE A 38 6.14 -8.19 -1.96
C PHE A 38 4.71 -8.71 -1.85
N GLY A 39 4.56 -9.79 -1.10
CA GLY A 39 3.32 -10.55 -1.00
C GLY A 39 2.41 -10.12 0.15
N GLU A 40 1.28 -10.81 0.23
CA GLU A 40 0.39 -10.73 1.38
C GLU A 40 1.13 -11.12 2.66
N SER A 41 0.90 -10.35 3.72
CA SER A 41 1.52 -10.58 5.01
C SER A 41 0.46 -10.78 6.06
N LEU A 42 0.63 -11.79 6.93
CA LEU A 42 -0.18 -11.99 8.12
C LEU A 42 -0.23 -10.71 9.00
N TRP A 43 0.78 -9.85 8.90
CA TRP A 43 0.85 -8.58 9.60
C TRP A 43 -0.19 -7.56 9.12
N VAL A 44 -0.61 -7.60 7.85
CA VAL A 44 -1.63 -6.70 7.31
C VAL A 44 -2.99 -7.00 7.94
N GLU A 45 -3.41 -8.26 7.94
CA GLU A 45 -4.68 -8.67 8.54
C GLU A 45 -4.70 -8.40 10.05
N LYS A 46 -3.60 -8.76 10.75
CA LYS A 46 -3.47 -8.51 12.18
C LYS A 46 -3.51 -7.01 12.51
N ALA A 47 -2.85 -6.18 11.70
CA ALA A 47 -2.90 -4.73 11.85
C ALA A 47 -4.31 -4.18 11.63
N ALA A 48 -5.01 -4.63 10.59
CA ALA A 48 -6.38 -4.22 10.31
C ALA A 48 -7.34 -4.60 11.46
N GLN A 49 -7.20 -5.81 12.02
CA GLN A 49 -7.95 -6.25 13.20
C GLN A 49 -7.67 -5.38 14.43
N ASN A 50 -6.40 -5.13 14.73
CA ASN A 50 -6.00 -4.29 15.87
C ASN A 50 -6.52 -2.85 15.75
N LEU A 51 -6.57 -2.31 14.53
CA LEU A 51 -7.07 -0.96 14.25
C LEU A 51 -8.60 -0.91 14.08
N GLY A 52 -9.27 -2.07 14.01
CA GLY A 52 -10.71 -2.16 13.80
C GLY A 52 -11.17 -1.64 12.43
N ILE A 53 -10.34 -1.79 11.39
CA ILE A 53 -10.65 -1.32 10.03
C ILE A 53 -10.89 -2.48 9.07
N LYS A 54 -11.63 -2.20 7.99
CA LYS A 54 -11.66 -3.09 6.82
C LYS A 54 -10.39 -2.89 6.01
N VAL A 55 -9.85 -3.96 5.44
CA VAL A 55 -8.73 -3.90 4.49
C VAL A 55 -9.09 -4.64 3.21
N HIS A 56 -8.74 -4.05 2.07
CA HIS A 56 -8.85 -4.68 0.76
C HIS A 56 -7.45 -4.97 0.23
N THR A 57 -7.18 -6.20 -0.18
CA THR A 57 -5.93 -6.53 -0.87
C THR A 57 -6.13 -6.48 -2.37
N ILE A 58 -5.23 -5.79 -3.07
CA ILE A 58 -5.19 -5.68 -4.52
C ILE A 58 -3.88 -6.31 -5.00
N HIS A 59 -3.98 -7.26 -5.92
CA HIS A 59 -2.83 -7.87 -6.59
C HIS A 59 -2.55 -7.12 -7.90
N PHE A 60 -1.30 -6.73 -8.15
CA PHE A 60 -0.92 -5.94 -9.33
C PHE A 60 0.39 -6.43 -9.99
N GLY A 61 0.52 -7.74 -10.19
CA GLY A 61 1.79 -8.34 -10.59
C GLY A 61 2.20 -8.06 -12.03
N GLU A 62 1.32 -8.28 -12.99
CA GLU A 62 1.62 -8.10 -14.41
C GLU A 62 1.87 -6.62 -14.72
N GLU A 63 1.02 -5.74 -14.21
CA GLU A 63 1.13 -4.29 -14.40
C GLU A 63 2.45 -3.75 -13.83
N TYR A 64 2.88 -4.27 -12.67
CA TYR A 64 4.14 -3.88 -12.08
C TYR A 64 5.35 -4.40 -12.87
N LEU A 65 5.30 -5.64 -13.36
CA LEU A 65 6.35 -6.19 -14.20
C LEU A 65 6.49 -5.43 -15.52
N ASP A 66 5.39 -5.05 -16.14
CA ASP A 66 5.39 -4.27 -17.37
C ASP A 66 5.93 -2.86 -17.15
N LEU A 67 5.59 -2.24 -16.01
CA LEU A 67 6.17 -0.96 -15.60
C LEU A 67 7.69 -1.06 -15.41
N LEU A 68 8.19 -2.10 -14.74
CA LEU A 68 9.64 -2.26 -14.53
C LEU A 68 10.40 -2.52 -15.83
N LYS A 69 9.76 -3.13 -16.84
CA LYS A 69 10.36 -3.33 -18.17
C LYS A 69 10.34 -2.04 -19.00
N ASN A 70 9.29 -1.23 -18.87
CA ASN A 70 9.05 -0.05 -19.68
C ASN A 70 8.60 1.15 -18.83
N PRO A 71 9.46 1.70 -17.95
CA PRO A 71 9.07 2.81 -17.10
C PRO A 71 8.83 4.07 -17.94
N ARG A 72 7.76 4.81 -17.63
CA ARG A 72 7.31 5.99 -18.39
C ARG A 72 8.42 7.03 -18.64
N TYR A 73 9.35 7.16 -17.70
CA TYR A 73 10.43 8.15 -17.73
C TYR A 73 11.81 7.53 -18.08
N GLY A 74 11.84 6.26 -18.47
CA GLY A 74 13.08 5.52 -18.72
C GLY A 74 13.87 5.21 -17.45
N PHE A 75 15.03 4.55 -17.61
CA PHE A 75 15.82 4.06 -16.48
C PHE A 75 16.83 5.06 -15.90
N GLY A 76 17.05 6.22 -16.53
CA GLY A 76 18.16 7.10 -16.15
C GLY A 76 19.50 6.34 -16.15
N LYS A 77 20.11 6.15 -14.96
CA LYS A 77 21.34 5.35 -14.79
C LYS A 77 21.07 3.87 -14.48
N ASN A 78 20.00 3.54 -13.75
CA ASN A 78 19.65 2.20 -13.27
C ASN A 78 18.12 2.10 -13.05
N LEU A 79 17.58 0.88 -12.99
CA LEU A 79 16.19 0.63 -12.55
C LEU A 79 15.89 1.28 -11.19
N ASN A 80 14.70 1.89 -11.04
CA ASN A 80 14.24 2.47 -9.78
C ASN A 80 12.84 1.98 -9.38
N PRO A 81 12.73 0.71 -8.93
CA PRO A 81 11.44 0.07 -8.65
C PRO A 81 10.61 0.80 -7.61
N CYS A 82 11.27 1.47 -6.65
CA CYS A 82 10.60 2.24 -5.61
C CYS A 82 9.87 3.45 -6.18
N ILE A 83 10.50 4.24 -7.05
CA ILE A 83 9.83 5.39 -7.66
C ILE A 83 8.72 4.92 -8.59
N ASP A 84 9.00 3.88 -9.37
CA ASP A 84 8.05 3.33 -10.33
C ASP A 84 6.81 2.78 -9.61
N CYS A 85 6.98 2.00 -8.53
CA CYS A 85 5.85 1.47 -7.78
C CYS A 85 4.97 2.56 -7.15
N HIS A 86 5.56 3.67 -6.68
CA HIS A 86 4.80 4.82 -6.16
C HIS A 86 4.02 5.57 -7.24
N GLY A 87 4.46 5.51 -8.50
CA GLY A 87 3.70 6.08 -9.61
C GLY A 87 2.51 5.22 -10.05
N LEU A 88 2.51 3.94 -9.65
CA LEU A 88 1.48 2.95 -10.01
C LEU A 88 0.40 2.80 -8.93
N MET A 89 0.79 2.90 -7.66
CA MET A 89 -0.09 2.79 -6.49
C MET A 89 -0.76 4.13 -6.14
#